data_AF-A0A2P2J9H6-F1
#
_entry.id   AF-A0A2P2J9H6-F1
#
_cell.length_a   1.000
_cell.length_b   1.000
_cell.length_c   1.000
_cell.angle_alpha   90.00
_cell.angle_beta   90.00
_cell.angle_gamma   90.00
#
_symmetry.space_group_name_H-M   'P 1'
#
loop_
_entity.id
_entity.type
_entity.pdbx_description
1 polymer ?
#
loop_
_entity_poly.entity_id
_entity_poly.type
_entity_poly.pdbx_seq_one_letter_code
_entity_poly.pdbx_strand_id
1 'polypeptide(L)'
;MFLTSTGSSTVPSTFISSSTRTSSFLRSASPSQSSLSLLSLRVSSSASSASSSLPFLLFSSSSSSPSSSASCAAAAAATRGFRSRVQRSITCPCVLASLNVNAMADLVKNEMQDPAESRKESHPCTFLDATTEEELLSGIQNEAEAGRLPPNVAAGMEELYHTYKNAVLQSGIPDAKEVVLSNMAAALDRIFLDVVDPFVFEPYHKALREPFDYYNFGQNYIRPLIDFKNSFVGNIFIFNEIEEKLQQGHNVVLMSNHQTEADPAVIALLLEKSNPNLAENLVYVAGDRVLTDPLCKPFSIGRNLICVYSKKHMFDVPKLTEMKKKANIRSLKEMASLLRNGSQIVWIAPSGGRDRPDSMTGEWVPAHFDSSSVDNMRRLVEHSGAPGHIFPLALFCYDIMPPPEQVEKEIGEKRVVSFNGTGLSVAPEVSFTEVAGACGNPEEVKDAYTQSLYNSVIEQYNVLKSAIHGKKGVEASIPAVSLSQPWN
;
A
#
# COMPACT_ATOMS: atom_id res chain seq x y z
N MET A 1 63.28 -28.03 46.22
CA MET A 1 62.97 -29.17 45.33
C MET A 1 62.97 -28.63 43.90
N PHE A 2 63.84 -29.17 43.05
CA PHE A 2 64.08 -28.74 41.67
C PHE A 2 62.89 -29.03 40.75
N LEU A 3 62.63 -28.19 39.74
CA LEU A 3 62.89 -28.46 38.31
C LEU A 3 62.24 -27.42 37.38
N THR A 4 62.94 -27.25 36.26
CA THR A 4 62.90 -26.29 35.14
C THR A 4 62.07 -26.77 33.94
N SER A 5 61.64 -25.87 33.04
CA SER A 5 61.57 -26.04 31.55
C SER A 5 60.99 -24.75 30.91
N THR A 6 61.77 -23.87 30.24
CA THR A 6 62.22 -23.81 28.81
C THR A 6 61.07 -23.81 27.79
N GLY A 7 60.97 -22.96 26.76
CA GLY A 7 61.84 -21.93 26.20
C GLY A 7 61.57 -21.75 24.68
N SER A 8 61.65 -20.51 24.20
CA SER A 8 62.15 -20.03 22.89
C SER A 8 61.51 -20.44 21.56
N SER A 9 61.14 -19.43 20.75
CA SER A 9 61.81 -19.19 19.46
C SER A 9 61.61 -17.74 18.98
N THR A 10 62.69 -17.14 18.50
CA THR A 10 62.89 -15.71 18.21
C THR A 10 63.40 -15.50 16.77
N VAL A 11 63.03 -14.34 16.18
CA VAL A 11 63.64 -13.51 15.07
C VAL A 11 63.81 -14.09 13.64
N PRO A 12 64.10 -13.28 12.57
CA PRO A 12 63.99 -11.81 12.34
C PRO A 12 63.49 -11.35 10.94
N SER A 13 63.27 -10.04 10.83
CA SER A 13 63.12 -9.19 9.63
C SER A 13 64.45 -8.88 8.91
N THR A 14 64.42 -8.60 7.58
CA THR A 14 65.12 -7.50 6.81
C THR A 14 65.08 -7.81 5.30
N PHE A 15 64.50 -6.98 4.41
CA PHE A 15 65.03 -5.77 3.72
C PHE A 15 66.07 -6.01 2.60
N ILE A 16 65.76 -5.56 1.36
CA ILE A 16 66.56 -4.69 0.44
C ILE A 16 66.25 -4.94 -1.05
N SER A 17 66.16 -3.84 -1.80
CA SER A 17 65.84 -3.70 -3.24
C SER A 17 67.07 -3.75 -4.16
N SER A 18 66.88 -4.05 -5.45
CA SER A 18 67.79 -3.60 -6.54
C SER A 18 67.17 -3.63 -7.96
N SER A 19 67.06 -2.42 -8.54
CA SER A 19 67.40 -1.91 -9.88
C SER A 19 67.33 -2.76 -11.19
N THR A 20 66.47 -2.28 -12.11
CA THR A 20 66.63 -1.92 -13.56
C THR A 20 67.81 -2.44 -14.43
N ARG A 21 67.55 -2.95 -15.66
CA ARG A 21 67.58 -2.26 -17.01
C ARG A 21 67.65 -3.21 -18.25
N THR A 22 66.79 -2.97 -19.27
CA THR A 22 66.97 -3.01 -20.79
C THR A 22 67.48 -4.28 -21.53
N SER A 23 67.12 -4.68 -22.77
CA SER A 23 66.48 -4.08 -23.98
C SER A 23 66.08 -5.11 -25.09
N SER A 24 65.05 -4.75 -25.90
CA SER A 24 64.85 -4.89 -27.38
C SER A 24 64.84 -6.24 -28.13
N PHE A 25 63.79 -6.51 -28.96
CA PHE A 25 63.76 -6.42 -30.44
C PHE A 25 62.39 -6.85 -31.06
N LEU A 26 62.21 -6.57 -32.36
CA LEU A 26 60.99 -6.25 -33.15
C LEU A 26 60.34 -7.41 -33.96
N ARG A 27 59.17 -7.07 -34.57
CA ARG A 27 58.48 -7.59 -35.80
C ARG A 27 57.45 -8.73 -35.63
N SER A 28 56.36 -8.86 -36.40
CA SER A 28 55.56 -8.04 -37.33
C SER A 28 54.43 -8.93 -37.94
N ALA A 29 53.25 -8.36 -38.17
CA ALA A 29 52.32 -8.60 -39.30
C ALA A 29 51.72 -10.00 -39.63
N SER A 30 50.37 -10.06 -39.62
CA SER A 30 49.44 -10.84 -40.48
C SER A 30 49.58 -10.46 -41.98
N PRO A 31 49.02 -11.14 -43.03
CA PRO A 31 47.65 -11.72 -43.12
C PRO A 31 47.38 -12.89 -44.14
N SER A 32 46.09 -13.25 -44.29
CA SER A 32 45.35 -13.61 -45.55
C SER A 32 44.76 -15.04 -45.75
N GLN A 33 43.43 -15.03 -45.94
CA GLN A 33 42.57 -15.62 -47.00
C GLN A 33 42.46 -17.14 -47.27
N SER A 34 41.21 -17.62 -47.30
CA SER A 34 40.49 -18.29 -48.45
C SER A 34 39.18 -18.96 -47.96
N SER A 35 38.09 -19.21 -48.71
CA SER A 35 37.36 -18.55 -49.80
C SER A 35 36.09 -19.41 -50.14
N LEU A 36 35.01 -18.78 -50.64
CA LEU A 36 33.89 -19.28 -51.49
C LEU A 36 32.81 -20.20 -50.85
N SER A 37 31.50 -20.14 -51.18
CA SER A 37 30.75 -19.62 -52.34
C SER A 37 29.30 -19.23 -52.00
N LEU A 38 28.76 -18.28 -52.77
CA LEU A 38 27.38 -17.80 -52.87
C LEU A 38 26.41 -18.82 -53.51
N LEU A 39 25.11 -18.67 -53.19
CA LEU A 39 24.04 -18.80 -54.17
C LEU A 39 22.96 -17.73 -53.91
N SER A 40 22.76 -16.90 -54.93
CA SER A 40 21.80 -15.80 -55.01
C SER A 40 20.39 -16.31 -55.36
N LEU A 41 19.37 -15.62 -54.85
CA LEU A 41 18.11 -15.45 -55.56
C LEU A 41 17.68 -13.97 -55.44
N ARG A 42 17.77 -13.28 -56.56
CA ARG A 42 17.13 -11.98 -56.83
C ARG A 42 15.63 -12.23 -57.00
N VAL A 43 14.78 -11.36 -56.44
CA VAL A 43 13.67 -10.75 -57.20
C VAL A 43 13.51 -9.30 -56.75
N SER A 44 13.24 -8.49 -57.75
CA SER A 44 13.29 -7.04 -57.87
C SER A 44 12.27 -6.25 -57.05
N SER A 45 12.67 -5.03 -56.75
CA SER A 45 11.85 -3.89 -56.36
C SER A 45 10.84 -3.49 -57.45
N SER A 46 9.66 -3.06 -57.01
CA SER A 46 8.96 -1.95 -57.66
C SER A 46 8.21 -1.14 -56.62
N ALA A 47 8.66 0.10 -56.45
CA ALA A 47 7.93 1.16 -55.78
C ALA A 47 6.86 1.68 -56.74
N SER A 48 5.68 2.01 -56.22
CA SER A 48 4.79 3.00 -56.84
C SER A 48 3.93 3.62 -55.74
N SER A 49 4.27 4.87 -55.45
CA SER A 49 3.49 5.85 -54.72
C SER A 49 2.18 6.17 -55.44
N ALA A 50 1.08 6.23 -54.71
CA ALA A 50 -0.07 7.05 -55.09
C ALA A 50 -0.74 7.62 -53.83
N SER A 51 -0.44 8.89 -53.59
CA SER A 51 -1.23 9.83 -52.81
C SER A 51 -2.70 9.81 -53.25
N SER A 52 -3.63 9.78 -52.30
CA SER A 52 -4.92 10.42 -52.49
C SER A 52 -5.34 11.11 -51.20
N SER A 53 -5.37 12.43 -51.30
CA SER A 53 -5.83 13.38 -50.31
C SER A 53 -7.30 13.71 -50.57
N LEU A 54 -8.08 13.75 -49.49
CA LEU A 54 -9.29 14.57 -49.25
C LEU A 54 -10.61 14.19 -49.97
N PRO A 55 -11.80 14.58 -49.44
CA PRO A 55 -12.01 15.63 -48.44
C PRO A 55 -12.90 15.32 -47.23
N PHE A 56 -12.65 16.14 -46.21
CA PHE A 56 -13.61 16.69 -45.25
C PHE A 56 -15.06 16.75 -45.78
N LEU A 57 -16.00 16.21 -45.00
CA LEU A 57 -17.37 16.70 -44.97
C LEU A 57 -17.69 17.16 -43.55
N LEU A 58 -17.79 18.48 -43.43
CA LEU A 58 -18.42 19.20 -42.33
C LEU A 58 -19.90 18.82 -42.29
N PHE A 59 -20.37 18.26 -41.17
CA PHE A 59 -21.77 18.33 -40.81
C PHE A 59 -21.92 19.35 -39.68
N SER A 60 -22.26 20.57 -40.09
CA SER A 60 -22.90 21.56 -39.23
C SER A 60 -24.41 21.43 -39.45
N SER A 61 -25.14 21.01 -38.42
CA SER A 61 -26.59 21.24 -38.35
C SER A 61 -26.91 21.73 -36.94
N SER A 62 -27.12 23.04 -36.87
CA SER A 62 -27.68 23.78 -35.77
C SER A 62 -29.17 23.45 -35.58
N SER A 63 -29.55 23.35 -34.29
CA SER A 63 -30.80 23.79 -33.66
C SER A 63 -32.14 23.54 -34.35
N SER A 64 -33.02 22.79 -33.68
CA SER A 64 -34.39 23.27 -33.42
C SER A 64 -35.05 22.47 -32.30
N SER A 65 -35.32 23.17 -31.19
CA SER A 65 -36.31 22.81 -30.18
C SER A 65 -37.72 22.76 -30.79
N PRO A 66 -38.67 22.11 -30.11
CA PRO A 66 -39.96 22.72 -29.93
C PRO A 66 -40.29 22.85 -28.44
N SER A 67 -40.41 24.10 -28.02
CA SER A 67 -41.16 24.53 -26.85
C SER A 67 -42.65 24.59 -27.18
N SER A 68 -43.49 23.98 -26.34
CA SER A 68 -44.83 24.45 -25.96
C SER A 68 -45.19 23.77 -24.64
N SER A 69 -45.23 24.46 -23.48
CA SER A 69 -46.30 25.35 -22.98
C SER A 69 -47.71 24.77 -23.19
N ALA A 70 -48.64 24.73 -22.23
CA ALA A 70 -48.66 25.01 -20.80
C ALA A 70 -50.03 24.51 -20.24
N SER A 71 -50.10 24.40 -18.92
CA SER A 71 -51.26 24.77 -18.07
C SER A 71 -52.24 23.70 -17.57
N CYS A 72 -52.58 23.90 -16.29
CA CYS A 72 -53.82 23.52 -15.56
C CYS A 72 -53.89 22.05 -15.09
N ALA A 73 -54.29 21.70 -13.86
CA ALA A 73 -54.86 22.44 -12.74
C ALA A 73 -54.72 21.61 -11.46
N ALA A 74 -54.78 22.30 -10.32
CA ALA A 74 -55.04 21.71 -9.02
C ALA A 74 -56.42 21.02 -8.98
N ALA A 75 -56.53 19.91 -8.26
CA ALA A 75 -57.78 19.51 -7.62
C ALA A 75 -57.49 18.59 -6.43
N ALA A 76 -57.61 19.17 -5.23
CA ALA A 76 -57.95 18.43 -4.04
C ALA A 76 -59.39 17.92 -4.17
N ALA A 77 -59.64 16.67 -3.83
CA ALA A 77 -60.97 16.21 -3.47
C ALA A 77 -60.87 15.05 -2.47
N ALA A 78 -61.31 15.35 -1.26
CA ALA A 78 -61.60 14.39 -0.21
C ALA A 78 -62.76 13.47 -0.61
N THR A 79 -62.71 12.21 -0.18
CA THR A 79 -63.93 11.50 0.22
C THR A 79 -63.66 10.60 1.42
N ARG A 80 -64.50 10.82 2.43
CA ARG A 80 -64.62 10.06 3.67
C ARG A 80 -65.35 8.73 3.41
N GLY A 81 -64.83 7.66 4.01
CA GLY A 81 -65.50 6.87 5.04
C GLY A 81 -66.71 5.97 4.68
N PHE A 82 -66.58 4.68 5.03
CA PHE A 82 -67.64 3.82 5.59
C PHE A 82 -66.93 2.70 6.39
N ARG A 83 -66.88 2.76 7.73
CA ARG A 83 -67.74 2.10 8.74
C ARG A 83 -67.95 0.58 8.50
N SER A 84 -67.27 -0.29 9.26
CA SER A 84 -67.68 -0.94 10.54
C SER A 84 -68.69 -2.09 10.32
N ARG A 85 -68.69 -3.27 10.95
CA ARG A 85 -68.49 -3.67 12.36
C ARG A 85 -68.91 -5.16 12.44
N VAL A 86 -68.34 -6.00 13.31
CA VAL A 86 -68.96 -7.04 14.20
C VAL A 86 -67.82 -7.59 15.10
N GLN A 87 -67.94 -8.03 16.35
CA GLN A 87 -68.54 -7.60 17.63
C GLN A 87 -68.46 -8.82 18.59
N ARG A 88 -68.14 -8.60 19.88
CA ARG A 88 -68.41 -9.38 21.14
C ARG A 88 -67.13 -9.63 21.96
N SER A 89 -67.06 -9.56 23.31
CA SER A 89 -67.89 -9.13 24.47
C SER A 89 -66.94 -9.13 25.71
N ILE A 90 -66.83 -8.11 26.58
CA ILE A 90 -67.51 -7.88 27.89
C ILE A 90 -67.63 -9.18 28.75
N THR A 91 -67.21 -9.37 30.02
CA THR A 91 -66.62 -8.65 31.20
C THR A 91 -66.19 -9.71 32.24
N CYS A 92 -65.22 -9.53 33.16
CA CYS A 92 -65.35 -9.13 34.60
C CYS A 92 -64.14 -9.75 35.40
N PRO A 93 -63.90 -9.50 36.72
CA PRO A 93 -63.66 -8.27 37.48
C PRO A 93 -62.33 -8.29 38.29
N CYS A 94 -62.06 -7.16 38.95
CA CYS A 94 -60.93 -6.78 39.80
C CYS A 94 -60.80 -7.50 41.18
N VAL A 95 -59.57 -7.68 41.67
CA VAL A 95 -59.18 -7.54 43.10
C VAL A 95 -57.78 -6.94 43.19
N LEU A 96 -57.64 -5.98 44.10
CA LEU A 96 -56.50 -5.12 44.41
C LEU A 96 -55.34 -5.86 45.11
N ALA A 97 -54.10 -5.51 44.75
CA ALA A 97 -53.00 -5.39 45.70
C ALA A 97 -51.98 -4.38 45.14
N SER A 98 -51.95 -3.22 45.76
CA SER A 98 -51.12 -2.05 45.51
C SER A 98 -49.74 -2.21 46.16
N LEU A 99 -48.65 -1.94 45.43
CA LEU A 99 -47.39 -1.47 46.03
C LEU A 99 -46.67 -0.48 45.09
N ASN A 100 -46.94 0.80 45.38
CA ASN A 100 -46.06 1.95 45.45
C ASN A 100 -44.89 2.11 44.44
N VAL A 101 -45.12 3.02 43.50
CA VAL A 101 -44.13 3.73 42.70
C VAL A 101 -43.52 4.83 43.58
N ASN A 102 -42.43 4.54 44.30
CA ASN A 102 -41.55 5.53 44.97
C ASN A 102 -40.33 4.83 45.63
N ALA A 103 -39.57 4.06 44.84
CA ALA A 103 -38.31 3.46 45.30
C ALA A 103 -37.37 3.13 44.14
N MET A 104 -36.98 4.13 43.34
CA MET A 104 -35.79 4.10 42.44
C MET A 104 -35.43 5.54 42.01
N ALA A 105 -35.61 6.51 42.90
CA ALA A 105 -35.29 7.93 42.66
C ALA A 105 -34.86 8.58 43.96
N ASP A 106 -33.85 8.01 44.62
CA ASP A 106 -33.04 8.68 45.65
C ASP A 106 -31.84 7.79 45.99
N LEU A 107 -30.83 7.86 45.12
CA LEU A 107 -29.41 7.61 45.42
C LEU A 107 -28.57 8.31 44.33
N VAL A 108 -28.93 9.55 44.05
CA VAL A 108 -28.10 10.54 43.36
C VAL A 108 -27.74 11.58 44.41
N LYS A 109 -26.56 11.40 45.01
CA LYS A 109 -25.71 12.41 45.64
C LYS A 109 -24.58 11.69 46.36
N ASN A 110 -23.53 11.34 45.61
CA ASN A 110 -22.17 11.62 46.04
C ASN A 110 -21.21 11.45 44.86
N GLU A 111 -20.41 12.51 44.68
CA GLU A 111 -19.16 12.56 43.92
C GLU A 111 -19.27 12.37 42.39
N MET A 112 -19.86 13.39 41.78
CA MET A 112 -19.53 13.79 40.42
C MET A 112 -18.15 14.46 40.47
N GLN A 113 -17.11 13.64 40.43
CA GLN A 113 -15.76 14.07 40.12
C GLN A 113 -15.61 13.88 38.60
N ASP A 114 -15.45 14.99 37.88
CA ASP A 114 -15.17 14.99 36.45
C ASP A 114 -14.04 13.99 36.12
N PRO A 115 -14.22 13.01 35.22
CA PRO A 115 -13.12 12.18 34.75
C PRO A 115 -12.24 12.91 33.73
N ALA A 116 -12.43 14.22 33.52
CA ALA A 116 -11.78 14.99 32.46
C ALA A 116 -10.43 15.61 32.86
N GLU A 117 -9.92 15.34 34.06
CA GLU A 117 -8.68 15.99 34.54
C GLU A 117 -7.70 15.07 35.30
N SER A 118 -7.78 13.75 35.13
CA SER A 118 -6.78 12.83 35.68
C SER A 118 -5.86 12.25 34.60
N ARG A 119 -4.68 12.87 34.48
CA ARG A 119 -3.47 12.45 33.74
C ARG A 119 -3.51 12.55 32.21
N LYS A 120 -3.47 13.78 31.70
CA LYS A 120 -2.53 14.06 30.61
C LYS A 120 -1.16 14.26 31.26
N GLU A 121 -0.48 13.18 31.62
CA GLU A 121 0.98 13.28 31.72
C GLU A 121 1.43 13.77 30.34
N SER A 122 2.01 14.97 30.27
CA SER A 122 2.47 15.53 29.01
C SER A 122 3.42 14.50 28.40
N HIS A 123 3.07 13.97 27.23
CA HIS A 123 3.95 13.11 26.45
C HIS A 123 5.36 13.73 26.46
N PRO A 124 6.37 13.05 27.01
CA PRO A 124 7.72 13.59 27.02
C PRO A 124 8.16 13.78 25.58
N CYS A 125 8.39 15.02 25.16
CA CYS A 125 8.93 15.37 23.84
C CYS A 125 10.41 14.98 23.69
N THR A 126 10.82 13.83 24.25
CA THR A 126 12.23 13.41 24.40
C THR A 126 13.00 13.48 23.08
N PHE A 127 12.35 13.13 21.96
CA PHE A 127 13.00 13.11 20.65
C PHE A 127 12.79 14.40 19.83
N LEU A 128 11.74 15.17 20.08
CA LEU A 128 11.44 16.39 19.32
C LEU A 128 12.37 17.56 19.67
N ASP A 129 12.90 17.56 20.89
CA ASP A 129 13.85 18.59 21.35
C ASP A 129 15.30 18.33 20.87
N ALA A 130 15.56 17.19 20.24
CA ALA A 130 16.89 16.83 19.75
C ALA A 130 17.28 17.67 18.53
N THR A 131 18.45 18.30 18.61
CA THR A 131 19.06 19.13 17.55
C THR A 131 20.25 18.45 16.88
N THR A 132 20.70 17.32 17.41
CA THR A 132 21.84 16.55 16.92
C THR A 132 21.55 15.05 16.86
N GLU A 133 22.35 14.34 16.09
CA GLU A 133 22.30 12.87 16.01
C GLU A 133 22.62 12.21 17.36
N GLU A 134 23.63 12.75 18.04
CA GLU A 134 24.05 12.27 19.35
C GLU A 134 22.92 12.39 20.38
N GLU A 135 22.16 13.48 20.35
CA GLU A 135 20.98 13.67 21.21
C GLU A 135 19.87 12.67 20.91
N LEU A 136 19.56 12.40 19.63
CA LEU A 136 18.56 11.40 19.25
C LEU A 136 18.94 9.99 19.73
N LEU A 137 20.18 9.56 19.44
CA LEU A 137 20.66 8.22 19.81
C LEU A 137 20.77 8.07 21.34
N SER A 138 21.25 9.10 22.03
CA SER A 138 21.27 9.11 23.50
C SER A 138 19.85 9.09 24.08
N GLY A 139 18.89 9.74 23.42
CA GLY A 139 17.47 9.67 23.77
C GLY A 139 16.94 8.24 23.77
N ILE A 140 17.25 7.43 22.75
CA ILE A 140 16.87 6.02 22.69
C ILE A 140 17.43 5.25 23.89
N GLN A 141 18.73 5.43 24.16
CA GLN A 141 19.42 4.75 25.27
C GLN A 141 18.83 5.15 26.63
N ASN A 142 18.60 6.44 26.85
CA ASN A 142 18.03 6.96 28.10
C ASN A 142 16.62 6.40 28.36
N GLU A 143 15.77 6.32 27.33
CA GLU A 143 14.42 5.77 27.44
C GLU A 143 14.42 4.25 27.68
N ALA A 144 15.39 3.54 27.09
CA ALA A 144 15.59 2.11 27.33
C ALA A 144 16.11 1.83 28.75
N GLU A 145 17.10 2.59 29.24
CA GLU A 145 17.63 2.49 30.61
C GLU A 145 16.58 2.86 31.66
N ALA A 146 15.70 3.82 31.35
CA ALA A 146 14.56 4.17 32.18
C ALA A 146 13.44 3.10 32.17
N GLY A 147 13.56 2.05 31.37
CA GLY A 147 12.59 0.96 31.26
C GLY A 147 11.28 1.34 30.56
N ARG A 148 11.23 2.50 29.90
CA ARG A 148 10.06 2.97 29.15
C ARG A 148 10.05 2.47 27.69
N LEU A 149 11.21 2.08 27.18
CA LEU A 149 11.36 1.55 25.83
C LEU A 149 11.88 0.09 25.88
N PRO A 150 11.14 -0.90 25.34
CA PRO A 150 11.59 -2.29 25.29
C PRO A 150 12.91 -2.45 24.52
N PRO A 151 13.85 -3.30 24.97
CA PRO A 151 15.18 -3.43 24.33
C PRO A 151 15.15 -3.78 22.84
N ASN A 152 14.19 -4.60 22.42
CA ASN A 152 14.02 -4.97 21.01
C ASN A 152 13.53 -3.78 20.16
N VAL A 153 12.68 -2.90 20.72
CA VAL A 153 12.21 -1.70 20.02
C VAL A 153 13.33 -0.65 19.96
N ALA A 154 14.08 -0.47 21.06
CA ALA A 154 15.24 0.42 21.09
C ALA A 154 16.29 0.04 20.01
N ALA A 155 16.64 -1.25 19.92
CA ALA A 155 17.55 -1.74 18.89
C ALA A 155 17.01 -1.49 17.48
N GLY A 156 15.70 -1.71 17.26
CA GLY A 156 15.05 -1.43 15.99
C GLY A 156 15.01 0.06 15.63
N MET A 157 14.87 0.95 16.61
CA MET A 157 14.93 2.40 16.43
C MET A 157 16.32 2.87 16.01
N GLU A 158 17.39 2.36 16.64
CA GLU A 158 18.77 2.67 16.24
C GLU A 158 19.08 2.16 14.83
N GLU A 159 18.66 0.91 14.51
CA GLU A 159 18.84 0.34 13.18
C GLU A 159 18.09 1.14 12.10
N LEU A 160 16.83 1.53 12.39
CA LEU A 160 16.03 2.35 11.49
C LEU A 160 16.70 3.71 11.24
N TYR A 161 17.22 4.36 12.28
CA TYR A 161 17.95 5.62 12.16
C TYR A 161 19.12 5.50 11.19
N HIS A 162 19.99 4.51 11.39
CA HIS A 162 21.19 4.36 10.57
C HIS A 162 20.87 4.00 9.12
N THR A 163 19.92 3.10 8.88
CA THR A 163 19.53 2.70 7.52
C THR A 163 18.84 3.85 6.77
N TYR A 164 17.93 4.56 7.43
CA TYR A 164 17.25 5.73 6.87
C TYR A 164 18.24 6.86 6.56
N LYS A 165 19.12 7.21 7.51
CA LYS A 165 20.18 8.20 7.32
C LYS A 165 21.03 7.89 6.10
N ASN A 166 21.49 6.65 5.96
CA ASN A 166 22.32 6.23 4.84
C ASN A 166 21.56 6.36 3.50
N ALA A 167 20.31 5.92 3.45
CA ALA A 167 19.47 6.03 2.24
C ALA A 167 19.25 7.48 1.81
N VAL A 168 18.88 8.37 2.74
CA VAL A 168 18.65 9.79 2.45
C VAL A 168 19.94 10.50 2.05
N LEU A 169 21.08 10.20 2.68
CA LEU A 169 22.37 10.76 2.25
C LEU A 169 22.77 10.28 0.85
N GLN A 170 22.50 9.02 0.50
CA GLN A 170 22.77 8.47 -0.82
C GLN A 170 21.89 9.07 -1.93
N SER A 171 20.68 9.55 -1.59
CA SER A 171 19.79 10.23 -2.54
C SER A 171 20.41 11.51 -3.13
N GLY A 172 21.34 12.14 -2.41
CA GLY A 172 21.97 13.39 -2.83
C GLY A 172 21.05 14.61 -2.81
N ILE A 173 19.89 14.54 -2.13
CA ILE A 173 19.02 15.72 -1.98
C ILE A 173 19.74 16.84 -1.23
N PRO A 174 19.44 18.12 -1.55
CA PRO A 174 19.84 19.25 -0.70
C PRO A 174 19.37 19.03 0.73
N ASP A 175 20.17 19.49 1.69
CA ASP A 175 19.82 19.47 3.12
C ASP A 175 19.50 18.08 3.70
N ALA A 176 20.04 17.01 3.08
CA ALA A 176 19.81 15.62 3.51
C ALA A 176 20.01 15.38 5.02
N LYS A 177 20.96 16.08 5.65
CA LYS A 177 21.20 15.99 7.11
C LYS A 177 20.03 16.55 7.93
N GLU A 178 19.47 17.68 7.52
CA GLU A 178 18.32 18.31 8.17
C GLU A 178 17.08 17.44 7.98
N VAL A 179 16.87 16.91 6.77
CA VAL A 179 15.78 15.98 6.46
C VAL A 179 15.88 14.72 7.33
N VAL A 180 17.07 14.15 7.50
CA VAL A 180 17.29 13.00 8.37
C VAL A 180 16.94 13.32 9.81
N LEU A 181 17.48 14.42 10.35
CA LEU A 181 17.24 14.82 11.74
C LEU A 181 15.75 15.05 12.00
N SER A 182 15.08 15.84 11.16
CA SER A 182 13.66 16.19 11.30
C SER A 182 12.76 14.97 11.21
N ASN A 183 12.92 14.15 10.15
CA ASN A 183 12.05 12.99 9.95
C ASN A 183 12.28 11.91 11.01
N MET A 184 13.54 11.68 11.43
CA MET A 184 13.83 10.69 12.47
C MET A 184 13.41 11.15 13.86
N ALA A 185 13.57 12.44 14.20
CA ALA A 185 13.06 12.98 15.45
C ALA A 185 11.54 12.75 15.57
N ALA A 186 10.79 13.09 14.52
CA ALA A 186 9.35 12.86 14.47
C ALA A 186 9.01 11.36 14.52
N ALA A 187 9.70 10.51 13.75
CA ALA A 187 9.43 9.08 13.72
C ALA A 187 9.68 8.42 15.08
N LEU A 188 10.84 8.69 15.69
CA LEU A 188 11.21 8.13 16.99
C LEU A 188 10.25 8.60 18.10
N ASP A 189 9.86 9.88 18.08
CA ASP A 189 8.87 10.42 19.00
C ASP A 189 7.52 9.70 18.88
N ARG A 190 7.01 9.51 17.66
CA ARG A 190 5.72 8.85 17.42
C ARG A 190 5.75 7.36 17.73
N ILE A 191 6.87 6.68 17.47
CA ILE A 191 7.08 5.27 17.87
C ILE A 191 7.07 5.16 19.38
N PHE A 192 7.81 6.02 20.08
CA PHE A 192 7.87 6.02 21.53
C PHE A 192 6.50 6.32 22.17
N LEU A 193 5.76 7.29 21.63
CA LEU A 193 4.39 7.57 22.05
C LEU A 193 3.51 6.31 21.98
N ASP A 194 3.59 5.56 20.87
CA ASP A 194 2.81 4.33 20.72
C ASP A 194 3.29 3.17 21.61
N VAL A 195 4.56 3.16 22.04
CA VAL A 195 5.04 2.21 23.06
C VAL A 195 4.45 2.53 24.43
N VAL A 196 4.38 3.81 24.78
CA VAL A 196 3.88 4.30 26.08
C VAL A 196 2.35 4.23 26.15
N ASP A 197 1.67 4.61 25.07
CA ASP A 197 0.21 4.62 24.92
C ASP A 197 -0.19 3.98 23.57
N PRO A 198 -0.29 2.63 23.51
CA PRO A 198 -0.52 1.92 22.26
C PRO A 198 -1.84 2.27 21.59
N PHE A 199 -1.77 2.78 20.37
CA PHE A 199 -2.93 3.01 19.53
C PHE A 199 -3.65 1.69 19.23
N VAL A 200 -4.98 1.68 19.34
CA VAL A 200 -5.83 0.52 19.03
C VAL A 200 -6.58 0.78 17.73
N PHE A 201 -6.33 -0.06 16.73
CA PHE A 201 -7.02 0.04 15.44
C PHE A 201 -8.44 -0.53 15.51
N GLU A 202 -9.40 0.28 15.06
CA GLU A 202 -10.77 -0.16 14.80
C GLU A 202 -10.85 -1.03 13.53
N PRO A 203 -11.90 -1.85 13.35
CA PRO A 203 -12.07 -2.68 12.15
C PRO A 203 -12.00 -1.88 10.84
N TYR A 204 -12.54 -0.66 10.86
CA TYR A 204 -12.29 0.38 9.87
C TYR A 204 -11.63 1.57 10.55
N HIS A 205 -10.43 1.90 10.12
CA HIS A 205 -9.64 3.01 10.62
C HIS A 205 -9.61 4.12 9.57
N LYS A 206 -9.88 5.36 9.99
CA LYS A 206 -9.72 6.55 9.15
C LYS A 206 -8.37 7.19 9.47
N ALA A 207 -7.67 7.65 8.44
CA ALA A 207 -6.39 8.33 8.60
C ALA A 207 -6.51 9.48 9.63
N LEU A 208 -5.65 9.46 10.65
CA LEU A 208 -5.65 10.51 11.66
C LEU A 208 -4.85 11.72 11.17
N ARG A 209 -5.52 12.86 11.01
CA ARG A 209 -4.95 14.10 10.47
C ARG A 209 -4.71 15.18 11.51
N GLU A 210 -5.33 15.08 12.68
CA GLU A 210 -5.30 16.07 13.76
C GLU A 210 -5.25 15.37 15.13
N PRO A 211 -4.61 15.96 16.16
CA PRO A 211 -3.83 17.21 16.14
C PRO A 211 -2.42 17.05 15.52
N PHE A 212 -2.03 15.82 15.22
CA PHE A 212 -0.80 15.51 14.48
C PHE A 212 -1.21 14.83 13.17
N ASP A 213 -0.70 15.33 12.05
CA ASP A 213 -1.02 14.79 10.72
C ASP A 213 -0.15 13.57 10.40
N TYR A 214 -0.62 12.38 10.80
CA TYR A 214 0.10 11.12 10.56
C TYR A 214 0.19 10.77 9.07
N TYR A 215 -0.75 11.25 8.24
CA TYR A 215 -0.68 11.06 6.79
C TYR A 215 0.51 11.82 6.22
N ASN A 216 0.58 13.14 6.47
CA ASN A 216 1.67 13.97 5.98
C ASN A 216 3.02 13.58 6.60
N PHE A 217 3.05 13.17 7.87
CA PHE A 217 4.22 12.56 8.48
C PHE A 217 4.74 11.36 7.66
N GLY A 218 3.86 10.40 7.34
CA GLY A 218 4.25 9.24 6.54
C GLY A 218 4.68 9.59 5.12
N GLN A 219 4.00 10.55 4.47
CA GLN A 219 4.39 11.05 3.15
C GLN A 219 5.80 11.69 3.19
N ASN A 220 6.06 12.56 4.16
CA ASN A 220 7.33 13.27 4.30
C ASN A 220 8.48 12.33 4.66
N TYR A 221 8.21 11.29 5.44
CA TYR A 221 9.19 10.26 5.79
C TYR A 221 9.61 9.43 4.57
N ILE A 222 8.67 9.01 3.71
CA ILE A 222 8.98 8.14 2.56
C ILE A 222 9.48 8.92 1.35
N ARG A 223 9.06 10.18 1.16
CA ARG A 223 9.43 11.02 0.01
C ARG A 223 10.94 11.03 -0.33
N PRO A 224 11.88 11.25 0.62
CA PRO A 224 13.31 11.30 0.30
C PRO A 224 13.92 9.95 -0.10
N LEU A 225 13.15 8.86 0.01
CA LEU A 225 13.58 7.51 -0.37
C LEU A 225 13.18 7.17 -1.82
N ILE A 226 12.29 7.95 -2.43
CA ILE A 226 11.84 7.74 -3.81
C ILE A 226 12.71 8.54 -4.77
N ASP A 227 13.38 7.83 -5.68
CA ASP A 227 14.00 8.45 -6.86
C ASP A 227 12.93 8.76 -7.90
N PHE A 228 12.27 9.91 -7.76
CA PHE A 228 11.23 10.35 -8.70
C PHE A 228 11.74 10.44 -10.14
N LYS A 229 13.03 10.73 -10.37
CA LYS A 229 13.59 10.79 -11.72
C LYS A 229 13.60 9.41 -12.40
N ASN A 230 13.78 8.35 -11.63
CA ASN A 230 13.76 6.97 -12.11
C ASN A 230 12.48 6.21 -11.69
N SER A 231 11.41 6.94 -11.35
CA SER A 231 10.11 6.37 -11.05
C SER A 231 9.12 6.55 -12.20
N PHE A 232 8.08 5.71 -12.30
CA PHE A 232 7.13 5.74 -13.42
C PHE A 232 5.70 5.39 -12.99
N VAL A 233 4.72 6.04 -13.63
CA VAL A 233 3.30 5.69 -13.54
C VAL A 233 2.80 5.17 -14.89
N GLY A 234 2.33 3.92 -14.91
CA GLY A 234 1.70 3.26 -16.04
C GLY A 234 0.20 3.57 -16.12
N ASN A 235 -0.24 3.93 -17.33
CA ASN A 235 -1.64 4.19 -17.68
C ASN A 235 -2.31 5.23 -16.78
N ILE A 236 -1.68 6.40 -16.62
CA ILE A 236 -2.19 7.48 -15.76
C ILE A 236 -3.65 7.86 -16.06
N PHE A 237 -4.08 7.75 -17.32
CA PHE A 237 -5.46 8.04 -17.74
C PHE A 237 -6.51 7.14 -17.09
N ILE A 238 -6.16 5.91 -16.71
CA ILE A 238 -7.08 4.98 -16.02
C ILE A 238 -7.30 5.42 -14.58
N PHE A 239 -6.33 6.06 -13.92
CA PHE A 239 -6.56 6.66 -12.60
C PHE A 239 -7.59 7.80 -12.68
N ASN A 240 -7.58 8.59 -13.76
CA ASN A 240 -8.61 9.60 -14.00
C ASN A 240 -9.98 8.95 -14.20
N GLU A 241 -10.05 7.85 -14.98
CA GLU A 241 -11.29 7.09 -15.16
C GLU A 241 -11.80 6.52 -13.81
N ILE A 242 -10.91 6.05 -12.96
CA ILE A 242 -11.23 5.60 -11.60
C ILE A 242 -11.86 6.74 -10.79
N GLU A 243 -11.28 7.95 -10.83
CA GLU A 243 -11.87 9.13 -10.16
C GLU A 243 -13.26 9.47 -10.70
N GLU A 244 -13.47 9.40 -12.02
CA GLU A 244 -14.79 9.62 -12.64
C GLU A 244 -15.82 8.60 -12.14
N LYS A 245 -15.46 7.31 -12.06
CA LYS A 245 -16.36 6.26 -11.52
C LYS A 245 -16.69 6.51 -10.05
N LEU A 246 -15.72 6.92 -9.24
CA LEU A 246 -15.95 7.26 -7.83
C LEU A 246 -16.89 8.46 -7.68
N GLN A 247 -16.76 9.48 -8.54
CA GLN A 247 -17.67 10.63 -8.60
C GLN A 247 -19.10 10.25 -8.99
N GLN A 248 -19.27 9.20 -9.80
CA GLN A 248 -20.57 8.64 -10.17
C GLN A 248 -21.23 7.82 -9.04
N GLY A 249 -20.58 7.67 -7.88
CA GLY A 249 -21.09 6.86 -6.78
C GLY A 249 -20.66 5.41 -6.82
N HIS A 250 -19.82 5.00 -7.79
CA HIS A 250 -19.40 3.62 -7.92
C HIS A 250 -18.31 3.26 -6.92
N ASN A 251 -18.15 1.97 -6.66
CA ASN A 251 -17.02 1.43 -5.89
C ASN A 251 -15.91 0.95 -6.82
N VAL A 252 -14.66 1.08 -6.37
CA VAL A 252 -13.48 0.61 -7.08
C VAL A 252 -12.63 -0.25 -6.15
N VAL A 253 -12.21 -1.42 -6.63
CA VAL A 253 -11.23 -2.28 -5.94
C VAL A 253 -9.99 -2.43 -6.81
N LEU A 254 -8.84 -2.10 -6.24
CA LEU A 254 -7.53 -2.30 -6.84
C LEU A 254 -6.97 -3.65 -6.34
N MET A 255 -6.88 -4.61 -7.24
CA MET A 255 -6.28 -5.93 -7.00
C MET A 255 -4.79 -5.86 -7.30
N SER A 256 -3.95 -5.92 -6.28
CA SER A 256 -2.54 -5.60 -6.42
C SER A 256 -1.59 -6.68 -5.92
N ASN A 257 -0.34 -6.64 -6.38
CA ASN A 257 0.77 -7.21 -5.61
C ASN A 257 1.11 -6.29 -4.42
N HIS A 258 2.04 -6.72 -3.57
CA HIS A 258 2.44 -5.99 -2.36
C HIS A 258 3.92 -6.21 -2.15
N GLN A 259 4.72 -5.17 -1.90
CA GLN A 259 6.18 -5.30 -1.88
C GLN A 259 6.78 -4.86 -0.55
N THR A 260 6.32 -3.74 -0.01
CA THR A 260 6.86 -3.13 1.20
C THR A 260 5.76 -2.71 2.15
N GLU A 261 6.09 -2.44 3.41
CA GLU A 261 5.15 -1.83 4.34
C GLU A 261 4.83 -0.37 3.98
N ALA A 262 5.69 0.25 3.16
CA ALA A 262 5.55 1.62 2.67
C ALA A 262 4.71 1.74 1.39
N ASP A 263 4.14 0.64 0.87
CA ASP A 263 3.32 0.63 -0.35
C ASP A 263 2.23 1.72 -0.35
N PRO A 264 1.47 1.96 0.74
CA PRO A 264 0.50 3.05 0.79
C PRO A 264 1.09 4.43 0.53
N ALA A 265 2.28 4.69 1.09
CA ALA A 265 2.98 5.96 0.90
C ALA A 265 3.53 6.10 -0.51
N VAL A 266 4.10 5.02 -1.07
CA VAL A 266 4.60 5.01 -2.46
C VAL A 266 3.46 5.29 -3.44
N ILE A 267 2.32 4.60 -3.30
CA ILE A 267 1.13 4.83 -4.13
C ILE A 267 0.68 6.29 -4.03
N ALA A 268 0.54 6.81 -2.81
CA ALA A 268 0.10 8.18 -2.59
C ALA A 268 1.08 9.21 -3.17
N LEU A 269 2.39 9.04 -2.96
CA LEU A 269 3.44 9.94 -3.47
C LEU A 269 3.51 9.96 -5.00
N LEU A 270 3.31 8.82 -5.66
CA LEU A 270 3.31 8.74 -7.13
C LEU A 270 2.07 9.36 -7.77
N LEU A 271 0.96 9.51 -7.02
CA LEU A 271 -0.31 10.06 -7.49
C LEU A 271 -0.63 11.46 -6.93
N GLU A 272 0.13 11.99 -5.97
CA GLU A 272 -0.25 13.20 -5.22
C GLU A 272 -0.44 14.46 -6.08
N LYS A 273 0.25 14.54 -7.24
CA LYS A 273 0.15 15.68 -8.16
C LYS A 273 -0.98 15.54 -9.16
N SER A 274 -1.22 14.32 -9.66
CA SER A 274 -2.21 14.06 -10.71
C SER A 274 -3.58 13.69 -10.15
N ASN A 275 -3.62 12.90 -9.08
CA ASN A 275 -4.83 12.32 -8.49
C ASN A 275 -4.79 12.42 -6.94
N PRO A 276 -4.76 13.63 -6.36
CA PRO A 276 -4.65 13.83 -4.91
C PRO A 276 -5.82 13.20 -4.14
N ASN A 277 -7.01 13.15 -4.74
CA ASN A 277 -8.16 12.51 -4.11
C ASN A 277 -7.92 11.01 -3.92
N LEU A 278 -7.31 10.33 -4.89
CA LEU A 278 -6.94 8.91 -4.73
C LEU A 278 -5.84 8.75 -3.68
N ALA A 279 -4.82 9.62 -3.70
CA ALA A 279 -3.70 9.56 -2.78
C ALA A 279 -4.12 9.64 -1.30
N GLU A 280 -5.13 10.46 -0.98
CA GLU A 280 -5.60 10.67 0.39
C GLU A 280 -6.73 9.74 0.83
N ASN A 281 -7.58 9.27 -0.10
CA ASN A 281 -8.81 8.54 0.24
C ASN A 281 -8.74 7.03 0.01
N LEU A 282 -7.65 6.49 -0.54
CA LEU A 282 -7.48 5.05 -0.73
C LEU A 282 -7.57 4.30 0.60
N VAL A 283 -8.43 3.28 0.64
CA VAL A 283 -8.61 2.40 1.81
C VAL A 283 -7.82 1.11 1.60
N TYR A 284 -6.86 0.83 2.47
CA TYR A 284 -5.99 -0.34 2.35
C TYR A 284 -6.48 -1.49 3.24
N VAL A 285 -6.65 -2.68 2.66
CA VAL A 285 -6.85 -3.90 3.45
C VAL A 285 -5.50 -4.32 4.04
N ALA A 286 -5.31 -4.07 5.34
CA ALA A 286 -4.03 -4.21 6.01
C ALA A 286 -3.99 -5.37 7.01
N GLY A 287 -2.86 -6.08 7.02
CA GLY A 287 -2.58 -7.23 7.88
C GLY A 287 -2.20 -6.85 9.33
N ASP A 288 -2.18 -7.81 10.24
CA ASP A 288 -1.96 -7.58 11.67
C ASP A 288 -0.58 -7.05 12.05
N ARG A 289 0.47 -7.33 11.27
CA ARG A 289 1.84 -6.91 11.60
C ARG A 289 2.03 -5.41 11.61
N VAL A 290 1.61 -4.72 10.55
CA VAL A 290 1.73 -3.26 10.44
C VAL A 290 0.83 -2.50 11.42
N LEU A 291 -0.10 -3.21 12.07
CA LEU A 291 -1.02 -2.68 13.09
C LEU A 291 -0.56 -2.97 14.52
N THR A 292 0.44 -3.83 14.69
CA THR A 292 0.94 -4.29 16.00
C THR A 292 2.40 -3.95 16.24
N ASP A 293 3.22 -3.85 15.20
CA ASP A 293 4.63 -3.47 15.32
C ASP A 293 4.77 -1.96 15.61
N PRO A 294 5.32 -1.57 16.77
CA PRO A 294 5.48 -0.16 17.15
C PRO A 294 6.26 0.67 16.13
N LEU A 295 7.18 0.05 15.37
CA LEU A 295 7.98 0.72 14.34
C LEU A 295 7.16 1.07 13.09
N CYS A 296 6.03 0.40 12.87
CA CYS A 296 5.13 0.61 11.72
C CYS A 296 3.91 1.45 12.09
N LYS A 297 3.41 1.29 13.32
CA LYS A 297 2.10 1.82 13.73
C LYS A 297 1.91 3.31 13.45
N PRO A 298 2.89 4.20 13.70
CA PRO A 298 2.76 5.62 13.33
C PRO A 298 2.42 5.84 11.85
N PHE A 299 3.01 5.06 10.94
CA PHE A 299 2.72 5.14 9.51
C PHE A 299 1.32 4.61 9.17
N SER A 300 0.90 3.54 9.83
CA SER A 300 -0.44 2.95 9.69
C SER A 300 -1.55 3.88 10.20
N ILE A 301 -1.31 4.61 11.30
CA ILE A 301 -2.27 5.59 11.86
C ILE A 301 -2.64 6.67 10.81
N GLY A 302 -1.70 7.01 9.93
CA GLY A 302 -1.89 8.00 8.86
C GLY A 302 -2.64 7.50 7.62
N ARG A 303 -3.19 6.28 7.61
CA ARG A 303 -3.86 5.68 6.43
C ARG A 303 -5.30 5.29 6.72
N ASN A 304 -6.13 5.22 5.69
CA ASN A 304 -7.45 4.62 5.81
C ASN A 304 -7.31 3.11 5.66
N LEU A 305 -7.75 2.32 6.64
CA LEU A 305 -7.49 0.89 6.70
C LEU A 305 -8.75 0.07 6.95
N ILE A 306 -8.85 -1.09 6.30
CA ILE A 306 -9.67 -2.20 6.77
C ILE A 306 -8.73 -3.19 7.44
N CYS A 307 -8.84 -3.30 8.76
CA CYS A 307 -7.89 -4.03 9.59
C CYS A 307 -8.26 -5.51 9.63
N VAL A 308 -7.40 -6.37 9.06
CA VAL A 308 -7.64 -7.82 9.01
C VAL A 308 -6.43 -8.60 9.50
N TYR A 309 -6.67 -9.75 10.12
CA TYR A 309 -5.64 -10.74 10.37
C TYR A 309 -5.39 -11.54 9.10
N SER A 310 -4.14 -11.58 8.64
CA SER A 310 -3.77 -12.33 7.44
C SER A 310 -4.01 -13.83 7.64
N LYS A 311 -4.49 -14.51 6.59
CA LYS A 311 -4.60 -15.97 6.58
C LYS A 311 -3.27 -16.65 6.90
N LYS A 312 -2.16 -16.03 6.48
CA LYS A 312 -0.78 -16.52 6.66
C LYS A 312 -0.40 -16.67 8.14
N HIS A 313 -0.92 -15.80 9.00
CA HIS A 313 -0.61 -15.73 10.44
C HIS A 313 -1.82 -16.06 11.33
N MET A 314 -2.88 -16.62 10.75
CA MET A 314 -4.14 -16.94 11.44
C MET A 314 -3.96 -18.05 12.49
N PHE A 315 -3.02 -18.97 12.23
CA PHE A 315 -2.80 -20.19 13.02
C PHE A 315 -1.46 -20.21 13.76
N ASP A 316 -0.66 -19.13 13.69
CA ASP A 316 0.64 -19.05 14.38
C ASP A 316 0.51 -19.26 15.89
N VAL A 317 -0.55 -18.70 16.47
CA VAL A 317 -0.93 -18.93 17.88
C VAL A 317 -2.34 -19.51 17.91
N PRO A 318 -2.51 -20.84 18.00
CA PRO A 318 -3.82 -21.50 17.89
C PRO A 318 -4.89 -20.97 18.86
N LYS A 319 -4.48 -20.51 20.06
CA LYS A 319 -5.38 -19.93 21.06
C LYS A 319 -6.01 -18.60 20.61
N LEU A 320 -5.38 -17.88 19.69
CA LEU A 320 -5.87 -16.58 19.18
C LEU A 320 -6.71 -16.71 17.92
N THR A 321 -6.74 -17.87 17.27
CA THR A 321 -7.42 -18.07 15.97
C THR A 321 -8.89 -17.67 15.99
N GLU A 322 -9.64 -18.04 17.03
CA GLU A 322 -11.08 -17.71 17.11
C GLU A 322 -11.32 -16.20 17.29
N MET A 323 -10.46 -15.55 18.07
CA MET A 323 -10.49 -14.09 18.22
C MET A 323 -10.16 -13.40 16.89
N LYS A 324 -9.10 -13.84 16.20
CA LYS A 324 -8.70 -13.31 14.89
C LYS A 324 -9.81 -13.46 13.85
N LYS A 325 -10.47 -14.63 13.78
CA LYS A 325 -11.63 -14.86 12.91
C LYS A 325 -12.79 -13.93 13.21
N LYS A 326 -13.14 -13.74 14.49
CA LYS A 326 -14.22 -12.82 14.92
C LYS A 326 -13.90 -11.37 14.55
N ALA A 327 -12.65 -10.94 14.70
CA ALA A 327 -12.21 -9.61 14.28
C ALA A 327 -12.36 -9.44 12.77
N ASN A 328 -11.88 -10.38 11.95
CA ASN A 328 -12.05 -10.33 10.49
C ASN A 328 -13.51 -10.26 10.06
N ILE A 329 -14.41 -11.00 10.72
CA ILE A 329 -15.85 -10.92 10.45
C ILE A 329 -16.39 -9.50 10.70
N ARG A 330 -15.92 -8.81 11.74
CA ARG A 330 -16.30 -7.41 12.01
C ARG A 330 -15.78 -6.48 10.92
N SER A 331 -14.51 -6.60 10.54
CA SER A 331 -13.90 -5.77 9.49
C SER A 331 -14.58 -5.96 8.13
N LEU A 332 -14.92 -7.20 7.77
CA LEU A 332 -15.68 -7.48 6.54
C LEU A 332 -17.10 -6.90 6.57
N LYS A 333 -17.74 -6.85 7.74
CA LYS A 333 -19.06 -6.19 7.89
C LYS A 333 -18.96 -4.68 7.71
N GLU A 334 -17.92 -4.06 8.27
CA GLU A 334 -17.65 -2.63 8.07
C GLU A 334 -17.35 -2.32 6.60
N MET A 335 -16.50 -3.12 5.96
CA MET A 335 -16.20 -2.97 4.53
C MET A 335 -17.46 -3.11 3.66
N ALA A 336 -18.31 -4.11 3.93
CA ALA A 336 -19.59 -4.24 3.25
C ALA A 336 -20.51 -3.04 3.50
N SER A 337 -20.44 -2.43 4.68
CA SER A 337 -21.19 -1.21 5.02
C SER A 337 -20.70 0.00 4.24
N LEU A 338 -19.38 0.17 4.13
CA LEU A 338 -18.77 1.23 3.33
C LEU A 338 -19.14 1.08 1.86
N LEU A 339 -19.00 -0.13 1.29
CA LEU A 339 -19.32 -0.38 -0.12
C LEU A 339 -20.81 -0.09 -0.42
N ARG A 340 -21.73 -0.35 0.52
CA ARG A 340 -23.15 0.01 0.34
C ARG A 340 -23.39 1.52 0.18
N ASN A 341 -22.51 2.36 0.73
CA ASN A 341 -22.64 3.81 0.61
C ASN A 341 -22.14 4.35 -0.75
N GLY A 342 -21.45 3.52 -1.55
CA GLY A 342 -20.84 3.94 -2.81
C GLY A 342 -19.61 4.82 -2.63
N SER A 343 -18.99 5.21 -3.75
CA SER A 343 -17.79 6.07 -3.80
C SER A 343 -16.62 5.58 -2.95
N GLN A 344 -16.47 4.27 -2.76
CA GLN A 344 -15.33 3.70 -2.05
C GLN A 344 -14.24 3.25 -3.02
N ILE A 345 -12.98 3.53 -2.68
CA ILE A 345 -11.82 2.94 -3.35
C ILE A 345 -11.02 2.11 -2.35
N VAL A 346 -10.84 0.83 -2.68
CA VAL A 346 -10.19 -0.14 -1.80
C VAL A 346 -8.99 -0.77 -2.49
N TRP A 347 -7.83 -0.77 -1.85
CA TRP A 347 -6.67 -1.53 -2.26
C TRP A 347 -6.58 -2.84 -1.46
N ILE A 348 -6.34 -3.94 -2.16
CA ILE A 348 -6.11 -5.24 -1.54
C ILE A 348 -5.00 -5.99 -2.28
N ALA A 349 -4.16 -6.68 -1.52
CA ALA A 349 -3.21 -7.66 -2.03
C ALA A 349 -3.69 -9.09 -1.75
N PRO A 350 -4.30 -9.79 -2.74
CA PRO A 350 -4.89 -11.10 -2.52
C PRO A 350 -3.87 -12.20 -2.18
N SER A 351 -2.57 -11.98 -2.43
CA SER A 351 -1.50 -12.86 -1.95
C SER A 351 -1.41 -12.92 -0.42
N GLY A 352 -1.93 -11.91 0.28
CA GLY A 352 -1.96 -11.83 1.74
C GLY A 352 -0.61 -11.50 2.40
N GLY A 353 0.40 -11.14 1.61
CA GLY A 353 1.72 -10.73 2.10
C GLY A 353 2.60 -10.15 1.00
N ARG A 354 3.74 -9.57 1.42
CA ARG A 354 4.74 -8.98 0.51
C ARG A 354 5.35 -10.04 -0.43
N ASP A 355 5.72 -9.62 -1.62
CA ASP A 355 6.50 -10.38 -2.60
C ASP A 355 7.83 -10.84 -1.99
N ARG A 356 8.44 -11.88 -2.56
CA ARG A 356 9.75 -12.39 -2.13
C ARG A 356 10.59 -12.73 -3.35
N PRO A 357 11.91 -12.64 -3.26
CA PRO A 357 12.78 -13.13 -4.31
C PRO A 357 12.64 -14.65 -4.40
N ASP A 358 12.68 -15.17 -5.62
CA ASP A 358 12.80 -16.61 -5.85
C ASP A 358 14.12 -17.11 -5.23
N SER A 359 14.04 -18.19 -4.45
CA SER A 359 15.19 -18.73 -3.70
C SER A 359 16.34 -19.24 -4.58
N MET A 360 16.07 -19.57 -5.85
CA MET A 360 17.07 -20.08 -6.79
C MET A 360 17.62 -18.99 -7.71
N THR A 361 16.76 -18.11 -8.21
CA THR A 361 17.15 -17.08 -9.20
C THR A 361 17.43 -15.71 -8.57
N GLY A 362 16.94 -15.47 -7.35
CA GLY A 362 16.94 -14.16 -6.70
C GLY A 362 15.97 -13.16 -7.32
N GLU A 363 15.13 -13.59 -8.26
CA GLU A 363 14.25 -12.71 -9.01
C GLU A 363 12.98 -12.38 -8.22
N TRP A 364 12.64 -11.09 -8.13
CA TRP A 364 11.40 -10.63 -7.53
C TRP A 364 10.27 -10.67 -8.55
N VAL A 365 9.21 -11.39 -8.22
CA VAL A 365 7.95 -11.46 -8.97
C VAL A 365 6.76 -11.31 -8.02
N PRO A 366 5.64 -10.73 -8.48
CA PRO A 366 4.38 -10.74 -7.75
C PRO A 366 4.02 -12.12 -7.19
N ALA A 367 3.69 -12.19 -5.91
CA ALA A 367 3.23 -13.43 -5.28
C ALA A 367 1.85 -13.84 -5.81
N HIS A 368 1.62 -15.16 -5.92
CA HIS A 368 0.33 -15.70 -6.39
C HIS A 368 -0.84 -15.23 -5.53
N PHE A 369 -1.95 -14.91 -6.21
CA PHE A 369 -3.19 -14.49 -5.56
C PHE A 369 -3.96 -15.68 -4.97
N ASP A 370 -4.53 -15.49 -3.78
CA ASP A 370 -5.50 -16.44 -3.21
C ASP A 370 -6.87 -16.22 -3.89
N SER A 371 -7.28 -17.19 -4.72
CA SER A 371 -8.52 -17.08 -5.52
C SER A 371 -9.77 -16.91 -4.67
N SER A 372 -9.76 -17.44 -3.44
CA SER A 372 -10.85 -17.22 -2.47
C SER A 372 -10.93 -15.75 -2.01
N SER A 373 -9.81 -15.07 -1.84
CA SER A 373 -9.78 -13.64 -1.44
C SER A 373 -10.24 -12.74 -2.59
N VAL A 374 -9.83 -13.05 -3.83
CA VAL A 374 -10.32 -12.37 -5.04
C VAL A 374 -11.83 -12.54 -5.17
N ASP A 375 -12.35 -13.77 -5.07
CA ASP A 375 -13.78 -14.04 -5.19
C ASP A 375 -14.60 -13.39 -4.07
N ASN A 376 -14.10 -13.41 -2.83
CA ASN A 376 -14.78 -12.76 -1.71
C ASN A 376 -14.94 -11.25 -1.96
N MET A 377 -13.89 -10.57 -2.41
CA MET A 377 -13.97 -9.16 -2.75
C MET A 377 -14.91 -8.89 -3.92
N ARG A 378 -14.84 -9.69 -4.99
CA ARG A 378 -15.77 -9.60 -6.12
C ARG A 378 -17.23 -9.70 -5.66
N ARG A 379 -17.55 -10.71 -4.85
CA ARG A 379 -18.90 -10.88 -4.30
C ARG A 379 -19.32 -9.70 -3.44
N LEU A 380 -18.45 -9.18 -2.58
CA LEU A 380 -18.77 -8.02 -1.74
C LEU A 380 -19.10 -6.78 -2.57
N VAL A 381 -18.35 -6.55 -3.64
CA VAL A 381 -18.58 -5.45 -4.57
C VAL A 381 -19.90 -5.63 -5.32
N GLU A 382 -20.15 -6.81 -5.92
CA GLU A 382 -21.39 -7.11 -6.65
C GLU A 382 -22.65 -7.00 -5.79
N HIS A 383 -22.57 -7.41 -4.52
CA HIS A 383 -23.70 -7.41 -3.59
C HIS A 383 -23.77 -6.13 -2.75
N SER A 384 -22.95 -5.11 -3.06
CA SER A 384 -22.96 -3.83 -2.35
C SER A 384 -24.16 -2.95 -2.71
N GLY A 385 -24.81 -3.19 -3.85
CA GLY A 385 -25.94 -2.40 -4.35
C GLY A 385 -25.54 -1.16 -5.15
N ALA A 386 -24.32 -0.64 -4.97
CA ALA A 386 -23.71 0.34 -5.87
C ALA A 386 -22.92 -0.37 -6.98
N PRO A 387 -22.83 0.18 -8.20
CA PRO A 387 -21.97 -0.36 -9.25
C PRO A 387 -20.52 -0.45 -8.78
N GLY A 388 -19.80 -1.48 -9.21
CA GLY A 388 -18.48 -1.77 -8.69
C GLY A 388 -17.52 -2.31 -9.73
N HIS A 389 -16.26 -1.91 -9.61
CA HIS A 389 -15.23 -2.14 -10.61
C HIS A 389 -13.98 -2.74 -9.99
N ILE A 390 -13.30 -3.65 -10.69
CA ILE A 390 -12.10 -4.33 -10.21
C ILE A 390 -10.98 -4.14 -11.22
N PHE A 391 -9.94 -3.41 -10.81
CA PHE A 391 -8.79 -3.10 -11.64
C PHE A 391 -7.53 -3.84 -11.14
N PRO A 392 -6.76 -4.50 -12.03
CA PRO A 392 -5.44 -5.01 -11.69
C PRO A 392 -4.42 -3.88 -11.57
N LEU A 393 -3.71 -3.82 -10.45
CA LEU A 393 -2.72 -2.79 -10.13
C LEU A 393 -1.35 -3.44 -9.86
N ALA A 394 -0.30 -3.03 -10.56
CA ALA A 394 1.07 -3.45 -10.27
C ALA A 394 1.84 -2.38 -9.52
N LEU A 395 2.63 -2.81 -8.55
CA LEU A 395 3.53 -2.00 -7.75
C LEU A 395 4.96 -2.54 -7.84
N PHE A 396 5.93 -1.66 -8.04
CA PHE A 396 7.35 -1.96 -8.10
C PHE A 396 8.12 -1.02 -7.16
N CYS A 397 8.42 -1.44 -5.94
CA CYS A 397 9.11 -0.63 -4.93
C CYS A 397 9.86 -1.43 -3.87
N TYR A 398 10.05 -2.74 -4.05
CA TYR A 398 10.69 -3.58 -3.03
C TYR A 398 12.08 -3.08 -2.61
N ASP A 399 12.83 -2.42 -3.51
CA ASP A 399 14.17 -1.91 -3.18
C ASP A 399 14.15 -0.85 -2.06
N ILE A 400 13.07 -0.07 -1.91
CA ILE A 400 13.00 1.00 -0.90
C ILE A 400 13.02 0.43 0.51
N MET A 401 12.25 -0.63 0.76
CA MET A 401 12.10 -1.24 2.07
C MET A 401 11.77 -2.73 1.93
N PRO A 402 12.74 -3.55 1.47
CA PRO A 402 12.48 -4.93 1.12
C PRO A 402 12.11 -5.74 2.35
N PRO A 403 11.21 -6.73 2.21
CA PRO A 403 11.00 -7.69 3.27
C PRO A 403 12.24 -8.57 3.49
N PRO A 404 12.38 -9.20 4.67
CA PRO A 404 13.32 -10.29 4.86
C PRO A 404 13.09 -11.42 3.86
N GLU A 405 14.16 -12.11 3.45
CA GLU A 405 14.10 -13.19 2.44
C GLU A 405 13.10 -14.29 2.84
N GLN A 406 13.01 -14.59 4.14
CA GLN A 406 12.07 -15.56 4.68
C GLN A 406 10.95 -14.87 5.46
N VAL A 407 9.82 -15.56 5.58
CA VAL A 407 8.72 -15.09 6.41
C VAL A 407 9.08 -15.35 7.87
N GLU A 408 9.48 -14.31 8.58
CA GLU A 408 9.72 -14.40 10.02
C GLU A 408 8.40 -14.65 10.76
N LYS A 409 8.41 -15.33 11.90
CA LYS A 409 7.19 -15.55 12.71
C LYS A 409 6.98 -14.46 13.74
N GLU A 410 8.07 -13.91 14.27
CA GLU A 410 8.06 -12.87 15.30
C GLU A 410 7.90 -11.48 14.67
N ILE A 411 7.51 -10.51 15.50
CA ILE A 411 7.40 -9.08 15.13
C ILE A 411 8.76 -8.43 15.42
N GLY A 412 9.13 -7.41 14.64
CA GLY A 412 10.43 -6.75 14.75
C GLY A 412 11.43 -7.19 13.68
N GLU A 413 10.95 -7.42 12.45
CA GLU A 413 11.79 -7.70 11.29
C GLU A 413 12.84 -6.59 11.10
N LYS A 414 14.06 -6.97 10.72
CA LYS A 414 15.12 -6.01 10.37
C LYS A 414 14.65 -5.10 9.23
N ARG A 415 14.73 -3.78 9.45
CA ARG A 415 14.33 -2.78 8.45
C ARG A 415 15.55 -2.26 7.72
N VAL A 416 15.69 -2.68 6.48
CA VAL A 416 16.66 -2.09 5.55
C VAL A 416 15.91 -1.07 4.71
N VAL A 417 16.49 0.13 4.59
CA VAL A 417 15.94 1.23 3.79
C VAL A 417 16.95 1.61 2.72
N SER A 418 16.49 1.91 1.50
CA SER A 418 17.33 2.41 0.43
C SER A 418 16.63 3.49 -0.41
N PHE A 419 17.42 4.29 -1.14
CA PHE A 419 16.93 5.24 -2.12
C PHE A 419 16.83 4.58 -3.50
N ASN A 420 15.64 4.48 -4.07
CA ASN A 420 15.43 3.80 -5.35
C ASN A 420 14.23 4.32 -6.15
N GLY A 421 14.24 4.03 -7.45
CA GLY A 421 13.11 4.29 -8.34
C GLY A 421 11.95 3.35 -8.06
N THR A 422 10.72 3.84 -8.22
CA THR A 422 9.50 3.09 -7.95
C THR A 422 8.53 3.13 -9.12
N GLY A 423 7.64 2.16 -9.19
CA GLY A 423 6.68 2.00 -10.27
C GLY A 423 5.29 1.75 -9.74
N LEU A 424 4.30 2.38 -10.35
CA LEU A 424 2.88 2.11 -10.14
C LEU A 424 2.23 1.97 -11.51
N SER A 425 1.40 0.96 -11.73
CA SER A 425 0.65 0.83 -12.97
C SER A 425 -0.72 0.26 -12.68
N VAL A 426 -1.72 0.72 -13.42
CA VAL A 426 -3.05 0.12 -13.45
C VAL A 426 -3.38 -0.29 -14.88
N ALA A 427 -4.14 -1.36 -15.08
CA ALA A 427 -4.65 -1.74 -16.41
C ALA A 427 -6.19 -1.80 -16.37
N PRO A 428 -6.87 -1.86 -17.53
CA PRO A 428 -8.33 -1.88 -17.60
C PRO A 428 -8.96 -2.99 -16.75
N GLU A 429 -10.21 -2.79 -16.35
CA GLU A 429 -10.95 -3.76 -15.54
C GLU A 429 -11.07 -5.12 -16.25
N VAL A 430 -11.00 -6.19 -15.46
CA VAL A 430 -11.20 -7.56 -15.98
C VAL A 430 -12.69 -7.91 -15.87
N SER A 431 -13.33 -8.18 -17.01
CA SER A 431 -14.75 -8.56 -17.06
C SER A 431 -14.96 -9.98 -16.54
N PHE A 432 -15.63 -10.09 -15.38
CA PHE A 432 -15.99 -11.40 -14.81
C PHE A 432 -16.92 -12.18 -15.74
N THR A 433 -17.88 -11.51 -16.39
CA THR A 433 -18.86 -12.14 -17.28
C THR A 433 -18.19 -12.78 -18.51
N GLU A 434 -17.19 -12.11 -19.09
CA GLU A 434 -16.44 -12.64 -20.24
C GLU A 434 -15.63 -13.87 -19.85
N VAL A 435 -14.93 -13.83 -18.70
CA VAL A 435 -14.20 -14.98 -18.18
C VAL A 435 -15.16 -16.13 -17.84
N ALA A 436 -16.29 -15.83 -17.22
CA ALA A 436 -17.28 -16.83 -16.84
C ALA A 436 -17.89 -17.54 -18.05
N GLY A 437 -18.13 -16.82 -19.14
CA GLY A 437 -18.66 -17.38 -20.39
C GLY A 437 -17.75 -18.40 -21.07
N ALA A 438 -16.46 -18.45 -20.71
CA ALA A 438 -15.47 -19.37 -21.27
C ALA A 438 -15.25 -20.65 -20.44
N CYS A 439 -15.88 -20.78 -19.27
CA CYS A 439 -15.63 -21.88 -18.32
C CYS A 439 -16.87 -22.76 -18.07
N GLY A 440 -16.66 -24.02 -17.68
CA GLY A 440 -17.74 -25.01 -17.53
C GLY A 440 -18.32 -25.12 -16.12
N ASN A 441 -17.61 -24.67 -15.08
CA ASN A 441 -18.08 -24.72 -13.69
C ASN A 441 -17.61 -23.54 -12.82
N PRO A 442 -18.27 -23.25 -11.68
CA PRO A 442 -17.96 -22.07 -10.87
C PRO A 442 -16.56 -22.00 -10.27
N GLU A 443 -15.92 -23.16 -10.00
CA GLU A 443 -14.58 -23.21 -9.44
C GLU A 443 -13.53 -22.84 -10.50
N GLU A 444 -13.70 -23.36 -11.72
CA GLU A 444 -12.89 -22.96 -12.88
C GLU A 444 -13.03 -21.46 -13.19
N VAL A 445 -14.24 -20.91 -13.13
CA VAL A 445 -14.48 -19.47 -13.34
C VAL A 445 -13.69 -18.63 -12.32
N LYS A 446 -13.73 -19.03 -11.05
CA LYS A 446 -13.05 -18.34 -9.96
C LYS A 446 -11.53 -18.30 -10.17
N ASP A 447 -10.94 -19.44 -10.50
CA ASP A 447 -9.50 -19.54 -10.70
C ASP A 447 -9.08 -18.87 -12.02
N ALA A 448 -9.87 -18.98 -13.09
CA ALA A 448 -9.61 -18.27 -14.35
C ALA A 448 -9.67 -16.75 -14.18
N TYR A 449 -10.65 -16.23 -13.41
CA TYR A 449 -10.76 -14.80 -13.13
C TYR A 449 -9.57 -14.29 -12.32
N THR A 450 -9.17 -15.05 -11.30
CA THR A 450 -7.98 -14.78 -10.49
C THR A 450 -6.73 -14.76 -11.35
N GLN A 451 -6.57 -15.73 -12.25
CA GLN A 451 -5.43 -15.84 -13.14
C GLN A 451 -5.37 -14.68 -14.14
N SER A 452 -6.51 -14.24 -14.69
CA SER A 452 -6.58 -13.08 -15.58
C SER A 452 -6.12 -11.79 -14.91
N LEU A 453 -6.58 -11.53 -13.67
CA LEU A 453 -6.11 -10.40 -12.87
C LEU A 453 -4.60 -10.49 -12.58
N TYR A 454 -4.15 -11.67 -12.13
CA TYR A 454 -2.74 -11.89 -11.80
C TYR A 454 -1.82 -11.73 -13.03
N ASN A 455 -2.20 -12.27 -14.19
CA ASN A 455 -1.45 -12.12 -15.43
C ASN A 455 -1.31 -10.66 -15.85
N SER A 456 -2.37 -9.85 -15.69
CA SER A 456 -2.32 -8.41 -15.96
C SER A 456 -1.36 -7.71 -14.99
N VAL A 457 -1.37 -8.05 -13.70
CA VAL A 457 -0.41 -7.50 -12.72
C VAL A 457 1.02 -7.87 -13.09
N ILE A 458 1.28 -9.10 -13.52
CA ILE A 458 2.61 -9.56 -13.97
C ILE A 458 3.08 -8.80 -15.21
N GLU A 459 2.23 -8.61 -16.22
CA GLU A 459 2.57 -7.86 -17.43
C GLU A 459 2.98 -6.43 -17.10
N GLN A 460 2.15 -5.75 -16.30
CA GLN A 460 2.43 -4.39 -15.83
C GLN A 460 3.72 -4.32 -15.00
N TYR A 461 3.91 -5.26 -14.07
CA TYR A 461 5.10 -5.34 -13.23
C TYR A 461 6.39 -5.48 -14.05
N ASN A 462 6.37 -6.32 -15.08
CA ASN A 462 7.52 -6.52 -15.96
C ASN A 462 7.88 -5.28 -16.77
N VAL A 463 6.87 -4.48 -17.17
CA VAL A 463 7.10 -3.18 -17.82
C VAL A 463 7.76 -2.21 -16.85
N LEU A 464 7.26 -2.10 -15.61
CA LEU A 464 7.85 -1.26 -14.56
C LEU A 464 9.29 -1.68 -14.25
N LYS A 465 9.52 -2.99 -14.08
CA LYS A 465 10.87 -3.57 -13.90
C LYS A 465 11.79 -3.21 -15.05
N SER A 466 11.33 -3.33 -16.30
CA SER A 466 12.13 -2.96 -17.47
C SER A 466 12.42 -1.46 -17.54
N ALA A 467 11.52 -0.61 -17.05
CA ALA A 467 11.71 0.83 -17.00
C ALA A 467 12.79 1.22 -15.98
N ILE A 468 12.68 0.67 -14.77
CA ILE A 468 13.48 1.06 -13.60
C ILE A 468 14.80 0.28 -13.57
N HIS A 469 14.74 -1.04 -13.38
CA HIS A 469 15.93 -1.90 -13.31
C HIS A 469 16.57 -2.09 -14.68
N GLY A 470 15.76 -2.19 -15.73
CA GLY A 470 16.23 -2.26 -17.12
C GLY A 470 16.71 -0.91 -17.67
N LYS A 471 16.53 0.20 -16.94
CA LYS A 471 16.96 1.57 -17.29
C LYS A 471 16.44 2.06 -18.64
N LYS A 472 15.32 1.52 -19.12
CA LYS A 472 14.67 1.97 -20.36
C LYS A 472 13.80 3.21 -20.16
N GLY A 473 13.46 3.53 -18.91
CA GLY A 473 12.51 4.59 -18.59
C GLY A 473 11.19 4.46 -19.35
N VAL A 474 10.70 5.56 -19.92
CA VAL A 474 9.45 5.59 -20.69
C VAL A 474 9.47 4.70 -21.94
N GLU A 475 10.64 4.36 -22.48
CA GLU A 475 10.79 3.48 -23.65
C GLU A 475 10.46 2.01 -23.34
N ALA A 476 10.29 1.65 -22.06
CA ALA A 476 9.75 0.35 -21.68
C ALA A 476 8.24 0.20 -21.99
N SER A 477 7.55 1.29 -22.33
CA SER A 477 6.12 1.28 -22.61
C SER A 477 5.77 0.28 -23.72
N ILE A 478 4.63 -0.38 -23.55
CA ILE A 478 4.02 -1.29 -24.54
C ILE A 478 2.59 -0.81 -24.82
N PRO A 479 1.90 -1.32 -25.87
CA PRO A 479 0.54 -0.89 -26.18
C PRO A 479 -0.45 -1.00 -25.00
N ALA A 480 -0.24 -1.98 -24.10
CA ALA A 480 -1.07 -2.19 -22.91
C ALA A 480 -0.66 -1.31 -21.70
N VAL A 481 0.56 -0.76 -21.68
CA VAL A 481 1.11 -0.01 -20.54
C VAL A 481 1.90 1.20 -21.04
N SER A 482 1.29 2.37 -20.94
CA SER A 482 1.90 3.66 -21.27
C SER A 482 2.50 4.30 -20.02
N LEU A 483 3.83 4.42 -19.96
CA LEU A 483 4.55 4.99 -18.82
C LEU A 483 4.65 6.52 -18.91
N SER A 484 4.57 7.17 -17.75
CA SER A 484 4.69 8.62 -17.58
C SER A 484 5.32 8.98 -16.24
N GLN A 485 5.66 10.26 -16.04
CA GLN A 485 6.20 10.80 -14.78
C GLN A 485 5.41 12.06 -14.38
N PRO A 486 4.26 11.93 -13.70
CA PRO A 486 3.29 13.01 -13.49
C PRO A 486 3.70 14.09 -12.45
N TRP A 487 4.98 14.15 -12.10
CA TRP A 487 5.57 15.13 -11.18
C TRP A 487 6.62 16.04 -11.83
N ASN A 488 7.01 15.75 -13.08
CA ASN A 488 8.01 16.51 -13.82
C ASN A 488 7.42 17.73 -14.54
#